data_AF-A0A1W9PF03-F1
#
_entry.id   AF-A0A1W9PF03-F1
#
_cell.length_a   1.000
_cell.length_b   1.000
_cell.length_c   1.000
_cell.angle_alpha   90.00
_cell.angle_beta   90.00
_cell.angle_gamma   90.00
#
_symmetry.space_group_name_H-M   'P 1'
#
loop_
_entity.id
_entity.type
_entity.pdbx_description
1 polymer ?
#
loop_
_entity_poly.entity_id
_entity_poly.type
_entity_poly.pdbx_seq_one_letter_code
_entity_poly.pdbx_strand_id
1 'polypeptide(L)'
;MLPLLLEDFLDNREKDFIELLHGKKDVSSVLYRMRKDMSVLEDDILSSKEVSKKLSLFVDYIEKIEKLPEGRVKIRVSNGLKMIEKMREWFLVEKLKCNTGGMPPDLPVRYAKGVGPGREKYLKKLGLKTLGDLLIETRCGDTRRWYIPDSPQMVQSGVHV
;
A
#
# COMPACT_ATOMS: atom_id res chain seq x y z
N MET A 1 -3.55 -16.91 -8.38
CA MET A 1 -2.36 -16.08 -8.09
C MET A 1 -2.90 -14.81 -7.47
N LEU A 2 -2.42 -14.40 -6.29
CA LEU A 2 -2.91 -13.18 -5.66
C LEU A 2 -2.47 -11.98 -6.52
N PRO A 3 -3.34 -10.99 -6.76
CA PRO A 3 -2.98 -9.77 -7.48
C PRO A 3 -1.88 -9.02 -6.72
N LEU A 4 -0.94 -8.43 -7.45
CA LEU A 4 0.12 -7.61 -6.85
C LEU A 4 -0.40 -6.18 -6.69
N LEU A 5 -0.36 -5.62 -5.49
CA LEU A 5 -0.76 -4.23 -5.23
C LEU A 5 0.36 -3.26 -5.61
N LEU A 6 0.03 -1.97 -5.74
CA LEU A 6 1.01 -0.94 -6.06
C LEU A 6 2.08 -0.81 -4.96
N GLU A 7 1.69 -0.91 -3.68
CA GLU A 7 2.63 -0.95 -2.56
C GLU A 7 3.66 -2.09 -2.69
N ASP A 8 3.19 -3.32 -2.95
CA ASP A 8 4.06 -4.49 -3.08
C ASP A 8 4.98 -4.38 -4.30
N PHE A 9 4.46 -3.83 -5.41
CA PHE A 9 5.28 -3.57 -6.58
C PHE A 9 6.43 -2.63 -6.24
N LEU A 10 6.15 -1.50 -5.59
CA LEU A 10 7.16 -0.52 -5.21
C LEU A 10 8.19 -1.10 -4.23
N ASP A 11 7.75 -1.88 -3.24
CA ASP A 11 8.62 -2.59 -2.29
C ASP A 11 9.54 -3.59 -3.00
N ASN A 12 9.00 -4.37 -3.93
CA ASN A 12 9.77 -5.31 -4.73
C ASN A 12 10.81 -4.60 -5.60
N ARG A 13 10.45 -3.46 -6.21
CA ARG A 13 11.40 -2.66 -7.01
C ARG A 13 12.50 -2.05 -6.16
N GLU A 14 12.17 -1.54 -4.97
CA GLU A 14 13.15 -0.99 -4.03
C GLU A 14 14.17 -2.05 -3.63
N LYS A 15 13.70 -3.23 -3.25
CA LYS A 15 14.57 -4.37 -2.91
C LYS A 15 15.46 -4.77 -4.07
N ASP A 16 14.91 -4.90 -5.28
CA ASP A 16 15.66 -5.22 -6.50
C ASP A 16 16.76 -4.17 -6.76
N PHE A 17 16.46 -2.89 -6.58
CA PHE A 17 17.42 -1.79 -6.77
C PHE A 17 18.55 -1.78 -5.74
N ILE A 18 18.23 -2.03 -4.46
CA ILE A 18 19.24 -2.15 -3.41
C ILE A 18 20.16 -3.35 -3.68
N GLU A 19 19.60 -4.50 -4.06
CA GLU A 19 20.38 -5.70 -4.39
C GLU A 19 21.25 -5.50 -5.64
N LEU A 20 20.76 -4.77 -6.64
CA LEU A 20 21.53 -4.38 -7.82
C LEU A 20 22.70 -3.44 -7.47
N LEU A 21 22.48 -2.45 -6.60
CA LEU A 21 23.55 -1.55 -6.15
C LEU A 21 24.64 -2.28 -5.34
N HIS A 22 24.26 -3.32 -4.60
CA HIS A 22 25.18 -4.19 -3.87
C HIS A 22 25.82 -5.29 -4.73
N GLY A 23 25.52 -5.36 -6.03
CA GLY A 23 26.05 -6.37 -6.94
C GLY A 23 25.54 -7.79 -6.69
N LYS A 24 24.42 -7.94 -5.96
CA LYS A 24 23.78 -9.23 -5.68
C LYS A 24 22.83 -9.68 -6.79
N LYS A 25 22.43 -8.74 -7.65
CA LYS A 25 21.57 -8.97 -8.82
C LYS A 25 22.16 -8.27 -10.04
N ASP A 26 21.94 -8.86 -11.20
CA ASP A 26 22.23 -8.27 -12.49
C ASP A 26 21.04 -7.47 -13.04
N VAL A 27 21.30 -6.58 -13.99
CA VAL A 27 20.29 -5.70 -14.58
C VAL A 27 19.17 -6.47 -15.28
N SER A 28 19.49 -7.56 -15.99
CA SER A 28 18.49 -8.28 -16.79
C SER A 28 17.50 -9.03 -15.90
N SER A 29 17.95 -9.57 -14.77
CA SER A 29 17.09 -10.17 -13.74
C SER A 29 16.11 -9.16 -13.14
N VAL A 30 16.57 -7.94 -12.85
CA VAL A 30 15.72 -6.85 -12.32
C VAL A 30 14.66 -6.46 -13.34
N LEU A 31 15.04 -6.29 -14.61
CA LEU A 31 14.10 -5.94 -15.69
C LEU A 31 13.09 -7.06 -15.97
N TYR A 32 13.53 -8.32 -15.95
CA TYR A 32 12.66 -9.47 -16.10
C TYR A 32 11.59 -9.51 -15.00
N ARG A 33 12.01 -9.37 -13.73
CA ARG A 33 11.08 -9.32 -12.59
C ARG A 33 10.14 -8.13 -12.69
N MET A 34 10.63 -6.96 -13.10
CA MET A 34 9.80 -5.78 -13.27
C MET A 34 8.66 -6.01 -14.26
N ARG A 35 8.97 -6.58 -15.44
CA ARG A 35 7.95 -6.89 -16.45
C ARG A 35 6.96 -7.94 -15.96
N LYS A 36 7.43 -8.95 -15.23
CA LYS A 36 6.57 -9.97 -14.63
C LYS A 36 5.61 -9.36 -13.61
N ASP A 37 6.14 -8.56 -12.68
CA ASP A 37 5.35 -7.90 -11.65
C ASP A 37 4.32 -6.95 -12.28
N MET A 38 4.70 -6.20 -13.32
CA MET A 38 3.76 -5.34 -14.08
C MET A 38 2.62 -6.13 -14.73
N SER A 39 2.83 -7.38 -15.14
CA SER A 39 1.79 -8.20 -15.79
C SER A 39 0.73 -8.73 -14.83
N VAL A 40 1.05 -8.77 -13.53
CA VAL A 40 0.17 -9.26 -12.45
C VAL A 40 -0.24 -8.13 -11.50
N LEU A 41 0.17 -6.89 -11.80
CA LEU A 41 -0.17 -5.70 -11.05
C LEU A 41 -1.65 -5.37 -11.25
N GLU A 42 -2.41 -5.44 -10.18
CA GLU A 42 -3.84 -5.18 -10.17
C GLU A 42 -4.21 -4.48 -8.87
N ASP A 43 -4.63 -3.21 -8.97
CA ASP A 43 -4.93 -2.35 -7.83
C ASP A 43 -5.92 -1.25 -8.27
N ASP A 44 -6.95 -1.01 -7.47
CA ASP A 44 -7.97 0.03 -7.68
C ASP A 44 -7.37 1.42 -7.88
N ILE A 45 -6.24 1.74 -7.23
CA ILE A 45 -5.57 3.05 -7.38
C ILE A 45 -5.10 3.29 -8.82
N LEU A 46 -4.86 2.22 -9.60
CA LEU A 46 -4.44 2.31 -11.00
C LEU A 46 -5.55 2.78 -11.94
N SER A 47 -6.82 2.75 -11.49
CA SER A 47 -7.93 3.36 -12.22
C SER A 47 -7.75 4.87 -12.43
N SER A 48 -6.94 5.53 -11.57
CA SER A 48 -6.53 6.91 -11.77
C SER A 48 -5.56 7.04 -12.96
N LYS A 49 -5.95 7.88 -13.94
CA LYS A 49 -5.10 8.22 -15.09
C LYS A 49 -3.77 8.86 -14.69
N GLU A 50 -3.74 9.58 -13.57
CA GLU A 50 -2.52 10.20 -13.08
C GLU A 50 -1.52 9.16 -12.58
N VAL A 51 -2.01 8.19 -11.79
CA VAL A 51 -1.16 7.13 -11.21
C VAL A 51 -0.61 6.24 -12.32
N SER A 52 -1.48 5.74 -13.19
CA SER A 52 -1.09 4.88 -14.31
C SER A 52 -0.06 5.55 -15.23
N LYS A 53 -0.24 6.85 -15.53
CA LYS A 53 0.73 7.62 -16.31
C LYS A 53 2.08 7.77 -15.60
N LYS A 54 2.08 8.06 -14.30
CA LYS A 54 3.32 8.20 -13.51
C LYS A 54 4.06 6.88 -13.37
N LEU A 55 3.33 5.78 -13.18
CA LEU A 55 3.87 4.44 -13.13
C LEU A 55 4.50 4.06 -14.48
N SER A 56 3.82 4.30 -15.60
CA SER A 56 4.37 4.06 -16.94
C SER A 56 5.67 4.85 -17.18
N LEU A 57 5.71 6.13 -16.80
CA LEU A 57 6.94 6.94 -16.90
C LEU A 57 8.08 6.40 -16.03
N PHE A 58 7.76 5.86 -14.84
CA PHE A 58 8.75 5.22 -13.98
C PHE A 58 9.30 3.95 -14.63
N VAL A 59 8.43 3.07 -15.14
CA VAL A 59 8.85 1.84 -15.84
C VAL A 59 9.73 2.18 -17.04
N ASP A 60 9.30 3.09 -17.90
CA ASP A 60 10.06 3.54 -19.08
C ASP A 60 11.43 4.15 -18.71
N TYR A 61 11.51 4.83 -17.57
CA TYR A 61 12.75 5.41 -17.06
C TYR A 61 13.75 4.32 -16.66
N ILE A 62 13.26 3.25 -16.04
CA ILE A 62 14.06 2.12 -15.56
C ILE A 62 14.44 1.17 -16.69
N GLU A 63 13.55 0.85 -17.64
CA GLU A 63 13.87 -0.05 -18.76
C GLU A 63 15.09 0.38 -19.59
N LYS A 64 15.35 1.69 -19.64
CA LYS A 64 16.50 2.26 -20.35
C LYS A 64 17.86 1.92 -19.70
N ILE A 65 17.88 1.31 -18.52
CA ILE A 65 19.08 0.94 -17.76
C ILE A 65 20.00 -0.02 -18.52
N GLU A 66 19.44 -0.93 -19.33
CA GLU A 66 20.19 -1.96 -20.07
C GLU A 66 21.16 -1.36 -21.09
N LYS A 67 20.84 -0.17 -21.61
CA LYS A 67 21.63 0.51 -22.65
C LYS A 67 22.68 1.46 -22.06
N LEU A 68 22.82 1.51 -20.73
CA LEU A 68 23.68 2.49 -20.06
C LEU A 68 24.99 1.86 -19.57
N PRO A 69 26.11 2.61 -19.58
CA PRO A 69 27.34 2.20 -18.90
C PRO A 69 27.12 2.03 -17.39
N GLU A 70 27.91 1.17 -16.73
CA GLU A 70 27.75 0.82 -15.31
C GLU A 70 27.67 2.02 -14.36
N GLY A 71 28.49 3.06 -14.57
CA GLY A 71 28.43 4.27 -13.74
C GLY A 71 27.09 5.01 -13.87
N ARG A 72 26.51 5.01 -15.06
CA ARG A 72 25.19 5.61 -15.35
C ARG A 72 24.04 4.73 -14.86
N VAL A 73 24.25 3.42 -14.80
CA VAL A 73 23.32 2.46 -14.18
C VAL A 73 23.13 2.79 -12.70
N LYS A 74 24.21 2.95 -11.94
CA LYS A 74 24.13 3.28 -10.50
C LYS A 74 23.35 4.58 -10.24
N ILE A 75 23.61 5.61 -11.04
CA ILE A 75 22.87 6.90 -10.96
C ILE A 75 21.39 6.70 -11.28
N ARG A 76 21.07 5.92 -12.32
CA ARG A 76 19.70 5.62 -12.72
C ARG A 76 18.93 4.93 -11.60
N VAL A 77 19.53 3.92 -10.97
CA VAL A 77 18.95 3.16 -9.87
C VAL A 77 18.74 4.04 -8.64
N SER A 78 19.72 4.86 -8.27
CA SER A 78 19.60 5.80 -7.15
C SER A 78 18.46 6.82 -7.37
N ASN A 79 18.29 7.31 -8.60
CA ASN A 79 17.16 8.16 -8.94
C ASN A 79 15.83 7.38 -8.91
N GLY A 80 15.84 6.12 -9.35
CA GLY A 80 14.70 5.21 -9.25
C GLY A 80 14.21 5.05 -7.81
N LEU A 81 15.11 4.85 -6.85
CA LEU A 81 14.78 4.80 -5.42
C LEU A 81 14.09 6.09 -4.94
N LYS A 82 14.60 7.27 -5.35
CA LYS A 82 13.94 8.55 -5.02
C LYS A 82 12.56 8.69 -5.67
N MET A 83 12.35 8.10 -6.85
CA MET A 83 11.04 8.11 -7.51
C MET A 83 10.04 7.20 -6.79
N ILE A 84 10.49 6.05 -6.29
CA ILE A 84 9.68 5.13 -5.47
C ILE A 84 9.15 5.88 -4.24
N GLU A 85 10.03 6.54 -3.48
CA GLU A 85 9.62 7.31 -2.30
C GLU A 85 8.59 8.40 -2.63
N LYS A 86 8.79 9.13 -3.73
CA LYS A 86 7.80 10.13 -4.19
C LYS A 86 6.46 9.50 -4.57
N MET A 87 6.46 8.33 -5.20
CA MET A 87 5.22 7.63 -5.55
C MET A 87 4.47 7.18 -4.29
N ARG A 88 5.17 6.71 -3.25
CA ARG A 88 4.58 6.40 -1.94
C ARG A 88 3.89 7.63 -1.36
N GLU A 89 4.61 8.75 -1.29
CA GLU A 89 4.08 10.01 -0.73
C GLU A 89 2.90 10.61 -1.51
N TRP A 90 2.89 10.43 -2.83
CA TRP A 90 1.83 10.99 -3.68
C TRP A 90 0.56 10.14 -3.69
N PHE A 91 0.70 8.82 -3.66
CA PHE A 91 -0.42 7.92 -3.98
C PHE A 91 -0.81 6.97 -2.85
N LEU A 92 0.12 6.61 -1.95
CA LEU A 92 -0.15 5.63 -0.90
C LEU A 92 -0.43 6.28 0.46
N VAL A 93 -0.20 7.58 0.60
CA VAL A 93 -0.47 8.33 1.83
C VAL A 93 -1.67 9.24 1.63
N GLU A 94 -2.75 8.97 2.36
CA GLU A 94 -3.90 9.86 2.40
C GLU A 94 -3.53 11.16 3.14
N LYS A 95 -3.50 12.28 2.42
CA LYS A 95 -3.25 13.59 3.02
C LYS A 95 -4.54 14.15 3.62
N LEU A 96 -4.68 14.00 4.93
CA LEU A 96 -5.77 14.62 5.68
C LEU A 96 -5.64 16.14 5.62
N LYS A 97 -6.59 16.81 4.95
CA LYS A 97 -6.74 18.26 5.00
C LYS A 97 -7.47 18.65 6.28
N CYS A 98 -6.72 19.01 7.32
CA CYS A 98 -7.29 19.50 8.57
C CYS A 98 -7.79 20.94 8.40
N ASN A 99 -9.02 21.09 7.91
CA ASN A 99 -9.66 22.40 7.72
C ASN A 99 -10.42 22.90 8.95
N THR A 100 -10.44 22.13 10.04
CA THR A 100 -11.16 22.44 11.27
C THR A 100 -10.23 22.35 12.47
N GLY A 101 -10.35 23.32 13.40
CA GLY A 101 -9.68 23.27 14.70
C GLY A 101 -10.22 22.10 15.51
N GLY A 102 -9.61 20.93 15.34
CA GLY A 102 -10.07 19.64 15.85
C GLY A 102 -10.44 19.68 17.33
N MET A 103 -11.31 18.75 17.73
CA MET A 103 -11.70 18.61 19.12
C MET A 103 -10.52 18.14 19.98
N PRO A 104 -10.36 18.69 21.19
CA PRO A 104 -9.34 18.22 22.13
C PRO A 104 -9.50 16.73 22.46
N PRO A 105 -8.41 15.94 22.52
CA PRO A 105 -8.46 14.49 22.74
C PRO A 105 -8.89 14.10 24.16
N ASP A 106 -8.76 15.00 25.13
CA ASP A 106 -9.16 14.85 26.53
C ASP A 106 -10.68 14.94 26.75
N LEU A 107 -11.44 15.34 25.72
CA LEU A 107 -12.89 15.39 25.81
C LEU A 107 -13.49 14.00 26.09
N PRO A 108 -14.58 13.94 26.88
CA PRO A 108 -15.27 12.68 27.14
C PRO A 108 -15.74 11.97 25.87
N VAL A 109 -15.71 10.63 25.87
CA VAL A 109 -16.07 9.78 24.73
C VAL A 109 -17.49 10.02 24.18
N ARG A 110 -18.40 10.56 24.99
CA ARG A 110 -19.77 10.94 24.58
C ARG A 110 -19.84 12.01 23.49
N TYR A 111 -18.78 12.81 23.33
CA TYR A 111 -18.70 13.82 22.27
C TYR A 111 -18.33 13.22 20.91
N ALA A 112 -17.94 11.93 20.87
CA ALA A 112 -17.74 11.24 19.61
C ALA A 112 -19.07 11.06 18.87
N LYS A 113 -19.06 11.29 17.55
CA LYS A 113 -20.22 11.13 16.70
C LYS A 113 -20.73 9.68 16.78
N GLY A 114 -22.03 9.51 17.04
CA GLY A 114 -22.66 8.19 17.13
C GLY A 114 -22.52 7.48 18.48
N VAL A 115 -21.98 8.15 19.51
CA VAL A 115 -21.93 7.66 20.89
C VAL A 115 -23.07 8.25 21.71
N GLY A 116 -24.17 7.49 21.83
CA GLY A 116 -25.26 7.80 22.77
C GLY A 116 -25.02 7.21 24.17
N PRO A 117 -25.90 7.46 25.15
CA PRO A 117 -25.71 7.05 26.55
C PRO A 117 -25.47 5.54 26.75
N GLY A 118 -26.10 4.69 25.95
CA GLY A 118 -25.89 3.24 25.98
C GLY A 118 -24.50 2.83 25.50
N ARG A 119 -24.04 3.42 24.39
CA ARG A 119 -22.69 3.18 23.84
C ARG A 119 -21.61 3.76 24.74
N GLU A 120 -21.85 4.92 25.36
CA GLU A 120 -20.93 5.50 26.34
C GLU A 120 -20.67 4.56 27.52
N LYS A 121 -21.73 3.96 28.09
CA LYS A 121 -21.59 2.97 29.18
C LYS A 121 -20.76 1.76 28.73
N TYR A 122 -20.96 1.29 27.51
CA TYR A 122 -20.21 0.17 26.95
C TYR A 122 -18.72 0.51 26.74
N LEU A 123 -18.42 1.65 26.11
CA LEU A 123 -17.05 2.10 25.87
C LEU A 123 -16.28 2.32 27.18
N LYS A 124 -16.94 2.88 28.21
CA LYS A 124 -16.36 3.02 29.56
C LYS A 124 -16.02 1.67 30.21
N LYS A 125 -16.80 0.61 29.95
CA LYS A 125 -16.49 -0.75 30.44
C LYS A 125 -15.23 -1.32 29.76
N LEU A 126 -14.94 -0.91 28.54
CA LEU A 126 -13.71 -1.25 27.81
C LEU A 126 -12.52 -0.37 28.21
N GLY A 127 -12.67 0.51 29.20
CA GLY A 127 -11.62 1.42 29.66
C GLY A 127 -11.52 2.72 28.85
N LEU A 128 -12.36 2.91 27.83
CA LEU A 128 -12.32 4.07 26.92
C LEU A 128 -13.16 5.21 27.52
N LYS A 129 -12.50 6.27 27.99
CA LYS A 129 -13.13 7.40 28.69
C LYS A 129 -13.09 8.69 27.87
N THR A 130 -12.06 8.87 27.07
CA THR A 130 -11.76 10.09 26.31
C THR A 130 -11.79 9.83 24.80
N LEU A 131 -11.83 10.91 24.00
CA LEU A 131 -11.67 10.80 22.55
C LEU A 131 -10.29 10.27 22.14
N GLY A 132 -9.25 10.59 22.91
CA GLY A 132 -7.89 10.08 22.71
C GLY A 132 -7.81 8.56 22.83
N ASP A 133 -8.56 7.97 23.77
CA ASP A 133 -8.59 6.52 23.95
C ASP A 133 -9.12 5.79 22.70
N LEU A 134 -10.04 6.42 21.96
CA LEU A 134 -10.57 5.87 20.71
C LEU A 134 -9.52 5.83 19.58
N LEU A 135 -8.54 6.74 19.58
CA LEU A 135 -7.51 6.80 18.54
C LEU A 135 -6.46 5.70 18.69
N ILE A 136 -6.24 5.22 19.92
CA ILE A 136 -5.19 4.25 20.22
C ILE A 136 -5.66 2.81 19.89
N GLU A 137 -6.95 2.52 20.09
CA GLU A 137 -7.51 1.17 19.97
C GLU A 137 -7.74 0.72 18.50
N THR A 138 -7.75 1.64 17.52
CA THR A 138 -8.02 1.33 16.10
C THR A 138 -6.84 0.68 15.35
N ARG A 139 -5.82 0.20 16.05
CA ARG A 139 -4.53 -0.18 15.44
C ARG A 139 -4.53 -1.51 14.69
N CYS A 140 -5.59 -2.33 14.79
CA CYS A 140 -5.70 -3.59 14.05
C CYS A 140 -6.55 -3.40 12.79
N GLY A 141 -5.89 -3.09 11.67
CA GLY A 141 -6.54 -2.96 10.38
C GLY A 141 -6.67 -4.31 9.67
N ASP A 142 -7.89 -4.82 9.51
CA ASP A 142 -8.16 -5.90 8.57
C ASP A 142 -8.09 -5.34 7.14
N THR A 143 -7.04 -5.69 6.39
CA THR A 143 -6.83 -5.23 5.02
C THR A 143 -7.74 -6.00 4.05
N ARG A 144 -8.79 -5.34 3.55
CA ARG A 144 -9.73 -5.93 2.56
C ARG A 144 -9.35 -5.68 1.11
N ARG A 145 -8.18 -5.10 0.87
CA ARG A 145 -7.74 -4.68 -0.47
C ARG A 145 -7.28 -5.84 -1.35
N TRP A 146 -6.99 -6.97 -0.73
CA TRP A 146 -6.71 -8.22 -1.42
C TRP A 146 -8.01 -8.78 -2.02
N TYR A 147 -8.12 -8.78 -3.35
CA TYR A 147 -9.17 -9.52 -4.02
C TYR A 147 -8.81 -11.01 -4.01
N ILE A 148 -9.56 -11.81 -3.25
CA ILE A 148 -9.53 -13.26 -3.34
C ILE A 148 -10.59 -13.64 -4.38
N PRO A 149 -10.22 -14.09 -5.60
CA PRO A 149 -11.21 -14.54 -6.56
C PRO A 149 -12.00 -15.69 -5.95
N ASP A 150 -13.32 -15.70 -6.16
CA ASP A 150 -14.20 -16.79 -5.77
C ASP A 150 -13.64 -18.11 -6.33
N SER A 151 -13.00 -18.91 -5.47
CA SER A 151 -12.77 -20.30 -5.76
C SER A 151 -14.12 -20.95 -6.03
N PRO A 152 -14.29 -21.80 -7.06
CA PRO A 152 -15.53 -22.53 -7.25
C PRO A 152 -15.83 -23.25 -5.93
N GLN A 153 -17.01 -22.95 -5.40
CA GLN A 153 -17.51 -23.50 -4.15
C GLN A 153 -17.13 -24.98 -4.09
N MET A 154 -16.37 -25.37 -3.06
CA MET A 154 -16.36 -26.78 -2.66
C MET A 154 -17.79 -27.08 -2.21
N VAL A 155 -18.62 -27.49 -3.17
CA VAL A 155 -19.89 -28.16 -2.91
C VAL A 155 -19.50 -29.35 -2.07
N GLN A 156 -19.70 -29.23 -0.75
CA GLN A 156 -19.73 -30.39 0.12
C GLN A 156 -20.88 -31.25 -0.40
N SER A 157 -20.51 -32.30 -1.12
CA SER A 157 -21.35 -33.43 -1.42
C SER A 157 -21.85 -33.98 -0.09
N GLY A 158 -23.06 -33.59 0.28
CA GLY A 158 -23.88 -34.30 1.26
C GLY A 158 -24.21 -35.66 0.69
N VAL A 159 -23.35 -36.64 1.00
CA VAL A 159 -23.61 -38.05 0.73
C VAL A 159 -24.80 -38.48 1.59
N HIS A 160 -25.81 -39.00 0.89
CA HIS A 160 -26.93 -39.74 1.45
C HIS A 160 -26.46 -40.85 2.40
N VAL A 161 -27.10 -40.92 3.58
CA VAL A 161 -27.55 -42.16 4.20
C VAL A 161 -28.95 -41.92 4.74
#